data_AF-A0ABD5MSX0-F1
#
_entry.id   AF-A0ABD5MSX0-F1
#
_cell.length_a   1.000
_cell.length_b   1.000
_cell.length_c   1.000
_cell.angle_alpha   90.00
_cell.angle_beta   90.00
_cell.angle_gamma   90.00
#
_symmetry.space_group_name_H-M   'P 1'
#
loop_
_entity.id
_entity.type
_entity.pdbx_description
1 polymer ?
#
loop_
_entity_poly.entity_id
_entity_poly.type
_entity_poly.pdbx_seq_one_letter_code
_entity_poly.pdbx_strand_id
1 'polypeptide(L)'
;MLANLEKSSLGLKDTDTFAQQHKLINRKAHVFRFIWILGNYGEFEKDKITNLVVDAKMYLANRGNEKTLAIWSFVNKVVIKILSEFGVCCERVVSKGVKIEDLTTGTGYLRKKGWVMRISFEEKIGSMDALKALQTYIRKLDKRYGSRAFIRFRKVDMRIFLDI
;
A
#
# COMPACT_ATOMS: atom_id res chain seq x y z
N MET A 1 11.84 0.61 7.02
CA MET A 1 10.36 0.52 7.03
C MET A 1 9.84 -0.87 6.64
N LEU A 2 10.02 -1.36 5.40
CA LEU A 2 9.46 -2.67 4.96
C LEU A 2 9.87 -3.86 5.84
N ALA A 3 11.14 -3.93 6.26
CA ALA A 3 11.61 -4.97 7.17
C ALA A 3 10.95 -4.93 8.56
N ASN A 4 10.58 -3.73 9.04
CA ASN A 4 9.88 -3.57 10.32
C ASN A 4 8.42 -4.01 10.21
N LEU A 5 7.75 -3.74 9.07
CA LEU A 5 6.43 -4.29 8.78
C LEU A 5 6.45 -5.81 8.73
N GLU A 6 7.47 -6.41 8.11
CA GLU A 6 7.58 -7.87 8.01
C GLU A 6 7.82 -8.53 9.38
N LYS A 7 8.49 -7.87 10.32
CA LYS A 7 8.73 -8.44 11.66
C LYS A 7 7.62 -8.14 12.66
N SER A 8 6.69 -7.25 12.34
CA SER A 8 5.62 -6.81 13.26
C SER A 8 4.44 -7.79 13.32
N SER A 9 3.74 -7.79 14.45
CA SER A 9 2.45 -8.46 14.64
C SER A 9 1.27 -7.71 13.99
N LEU A 10 1.51 -6.52 13.43
CA LEU A 10 0.49 -5.68 12.78
C LEU A 10 -0.77 -5.47 13.64
N GLY A 11 -0.56 -5.25 14.95
CA GLY A 11 -1.61 -5.04 15.94
C GLY A 11 -2.40 -6.30 16.33
N LEU A 12 -1.90 -7.50 16.02
CA LEU A 12 -2.45 -8.76 16.53
C LEU A 12 -1.77 -9.15 17.84
N LYS A 13 -2.54 -9.78 18.72
CA LYS A 13 -2.08 -10.45 19.96
C LYS A 13 -2.04 -11.96 19.73
N ASP A 14 -1.28 -12.66 20.55
CA ASP A 14 -1.25 -14.14 20.61
C ASP A 14 -0.96 -14.79 19.24
N THR A 15 0.01 -14.19 18.51
CA THR A 15 0.44 -14.62 17.18
C THR A 15 1.24 -15.93 17.18
N ASP A 16 1.32 -16.60 18.32
CA ASP A 16 1.84 -17.96 18.49
C ASP A 16 0.77 -19.02 18.19
N THR A 17 -0.52 -18.67 18.29
CA THR A 17 -1.62 -19.58 17.91
C THR A 17 -1.75 -19.72 16.39
N PHE A 18 -2.10 -20.92 15.91
CA PHE A 18 -2.27 -21.19 14.47
C PHE A 18 -3.25 -20.23 13.79
N ALA A 19 -4.39 -19.95 14.43
CA ALA A 19 -5.41 -19.04 13.91
C ALA A 19 -4.90 -17.60 13.77
N GLN A 20 -4.14 -17.09 14.75
CA GLN A 20 -3.58 -15.74 14.69
C GLN A 20 -2.41 -15.66 13.72
N GLN A 21 -1.59 -16.70 13.60
CA GLN A 21 -0.55 -16.77 12.56
C GLN A 21 -1.15 -16.68 11.17
N HIS A 22 -2.21 -17.45 10.91
CA HIS A 22 -2.91 -17.39 9.63
C HIS A 22 -3.48 -15.98 9.36
N LYS A 23 -4.08 -15.34 10.38
CA LYS A 23 -4.58 -13.96 10.29
C LYS A 23 -3.45 -12.94 10.04
N LEU A 24 -2.29 -13.11 10.68
CA LEU A 24 -1.12 -12.27 10.49
C LEU A 24 -0.59 -12.36 9.07
N ILE A 25 -0.43 -13.58 8.54
CA ILE A 25 0.01 -13.83 7.16
C ILE A 25 -0.92 -13.15 6.16
N ASN A 26 -2.24 -13.31 6.32
CA ASN A 26 -3.22 -12.68 5.45
C ASN A 26 -3.17 -11.15 5.55
N ARG A 27 -3.04 -10.60 6.77
CA ARG A 27 -2.92 -9.16 6.99
C ARG A 27 -1.66 -8.58 6.34
N LYS A 28 -0.51 -9.25 6.50
CA LYS A 28 0.74 -8.88 5.81
C LYS A 28 0.54 -8.86 4.30
N ALA A 29 -0.07 -9.90 3.73
CA ALA A 29 -0.33 -9.95 2.29
C ALA A 29 -1.11 -8.71 1.79
N HIS A 30 -2.14 -8.29 2.51
CA HIS A 30 -2.91 -7.09 2.19
C HIS A 30 -2.09 -5.80 2.31
N VAL A 31 -1.32 -5.64 3.40
CA VAL A 31 -0.48 -4.44 3.62
C VAL A 31 0.60 -4.34 2.54
N PHE A 32 1.34 -5.41 2.28
CA PHE A 32 2.37 -5.42 1.23
C PHE A 32 1.77 -5.21 -0.16
N ARG A 33 0.61 -5.80 -0.47
CA ARG A 33 -0.06 -5.54 -1.75
C ARG A 33 -0.47 -4.07 -1.88
N PHE A 34 -0.98 -3.46 -0.81
CA PHE A 34 -1.34 -2.05 -0.81
C PHE A 34 -0.13 -1.14 -1.08
N ILE A 35 1.00 -1.38 -0.39
CA ILE A 35 2.25 -0.65 -0.64
C ILE A 35 2.75 -0.87 -2.07
N TRP A 36 2.69 -2.10 -2.58
CA TRP A 36 3.10 -2.43 -3.95
C TRP A 36 2.32 -1.62 -4.98
N ILE A 37 0.98 -1.55 -4.86
CA ILE A 37 0.13 -0.79 -5.78
C ILE A 37 0.57 0.67 -5.82
N LEU A 38 0.75 1.27 -4.64
CA LEU A 38 1.10 2.68 -4.52
C LEU A 38 2.51 2.96 -5.03
N GLY A 39 3.49 2.13 -4.68
CA GLY A 39 4.86 2.31 -5.13
C GLY A 39 5.04 2.08 -6.63
N ASN A 40 4.36 1.08 -7.21
CA ASN A 40 4.56 0.73 -8.62
C ASN A 40 3.79 1.64 -9.57
N TYR A 41 2.53 1.93 -9.24
CA TYR A 41 1.61 2.64 -10.12
C TYR A 41 1.29 4.07 -9.68
N GLY A 42 1.84 4.51 -8.54
CA GLY A 42 1.71 5.88 -8.08
C GLY A 42 2.54 6.84 -8.90
N GLU A 43 1.97 8.01 -9.16
CA GLU A 43 2.69 9.12 -9.76
C GLU A 43 2.79 10.26 -8.75
N PHE A 44 3.90 10.99 -8.79
CA PHE A 44 4.06 12.18 -7.96
C PHE A 44 3.09 13.27 -8.41
N GLU A 45 2.39 13.88 -7.46
CA GLU A 45 1.50 15.00 -7.74
C GLU A 45 2.33 16.18 -8.28
N LYS A 46 1.97 16.71 -9.46
CA LYS A 46 2.78 17.72 -10.18
C LYS A 46 3.11 18.94 -9.33
N ASP A 47 2.19 19.31 -8.44
CA ASP A 47 2.31 20.48 -7.56
C ASP A 47 2.81 20.13 -6.15
N LYS A 48 2.89 18.83 -5.81
CA LYS A 48 3.30 18.31 -4.49
C LYS A 48 4.12 17.03 -4.65
N ILE A 49 5.41 17.22 -4.92
CA ILE A 49 6.39 16.13 -5.12
C ILE A 49 6.58 15.26 -3.85
N THR A 50 5.99 15.64 -2.72
CA THR A 50 6.03 14.87 -1.47
C THR A 50 5.08 13.66 -1.45
N ASN A 51 4.14 13.59 -2.40
CA ASN A 51 3.04 12.63 -2.36
C ASN A 51 2.99 11.79 -3.63
N LEU A 52 2.81 10.47 -3.47
CA LEU A 52 2.40 9.61 -4.58
C LEU A 52 0.88 9.49 -4.60
N VAL A 53 0.32 9.48 -5.81
CA VAL A 53 -1.12 9.39 -6.04
C VAL A 53 -1.39 8.25 -7.02
N VAL A 54 -2.34 7.38 -6.68
CA VAL A 54 -2.88 6.32 -7.55
C VAL A 54 -4.36 6.55 -7.75
N ASP A 55 -4.82 6.57 -9.01
CA ASP A 55 -6.24 6.67 -9.29
C ASP A 55 -7.01 5.38 -8.95
N ALA A 56 -8.32 5.53 -8.75
CA ALA A 56 -9.21 4.42 -8.39
C ALA A 56 -9.14 3.21 -9.34
N LYS A 57 -8.98 3.44 -10.65
CA LYS A 57 -8.95 2.38 -11.66
C LYS A 57 -7.65 1.59 -11.55
N MET A 58 -6.51 2.28 -11.47
CA MET A 58 -5.20 1.66 -11.31
C MET A 58 -5.10 0.91 -9.97
N TYR A 59 -5.63 1.48 -8.89
CA TYR A 59 -5.65 0.80 -7.59
C TYR A 59 -6.44 -0.52 -7.65
N LEU A 60 -7.67 -0.48 -8.15
CA LEU A 60 -8.54 -1.65 -8.15
C LEU A 60 -8.11 -2.73 -9.14
N ALA A 61 -7.45 -2.35 -10.25
CA ALA A 61 -6.91 -3.27 -11.23
C ALA A 61 -5.70 -4.06 -10.69
N ASN A 62 -4.90 -3.45 -9.82
CA ASN A 62 -3.61 -4.01 -9.39
C ASN A 62 -3.62 -4.65 -7.99
N ARG A 63 -4.80 -4.83 -7.39
CA ARG A 63 -4.97 -5.51 -6.08
C ARG A 63 -4.72 -7.01 -6.08
N GLY A 64 -4.55 -7.64 -7.25
CA GLY A 64 -4.31 -9.08 -7.36
C GLY A 64 -5.40 -9.92 -6.70
N ASN A 65 -4.99 -10.85 -5.82
CA ASN A 65 -5.88 -11.78 -5.13
C ASN A 65 -6.45 -11.22 -3.82
N GLU A 66 -5.99 -10.03 -3.41
CA GLU A 66 -6.27 -9.39 -2.14
C GLU A 66 -7.61 -8.65 -2.23
N LYS A 67 -8.70 -9.42 -2.39
CA LYS A 67 -10.03 -8.90 -2.73
C LYS A 67 -10.57 -7.90 -1.70
N THR A 68 -10.20 -8.05 -0.43
CA THR A 68 -10.56 -7.17 0.70
C THR A 68 -10.02 -5.75 0.55
N LEU A 69 -8.99 -5.53 -0.27
CA LEU A 69 -8.51 -4.18 -0.60
C LEU A 69 -9.53 -3.35 -1.41
N ALA A 70 -10.61 -3.97 -1.91
CA ALA A 70 -11.73 -3.25 -2.51
C ALA A 70 -12.77 -2.79 -1.48
N ILE A 71 -12.66 -3.17 -0.21
CA ILE A 71 -13.62 -2.80 0.84
C ILE A 71 -13.05 -1.62 1.62
N TRP A 72 -13.72 -0.47 1.58
CA TRP A 72 -13.18 0.77 2.17
C TRP A 72 -12.99 0.67 3.68
N SER A 73 -13.93 0.06 4.39
CA SER A 73 -13.83 -0.10 5.85
C SER A 73 -12.61 -0.92 6.25
N PHE A 74 -12.26 -1.95 5.48
CA PHE A 74 -11.05 -2.74 5.69
C PHE A 74 -9.78 -1.93 5.42
N VAL A 75 -9.72 -1.24 4.27
CA VAL A 75 -8.57 -0.40 3.91
C VAL A 75 -8.35 0.68 4.98
N ASN A 76 -9.39 1.41 5.35
CA ASN A 76 -9.29 2.52 6.30
C ASN A 76 -8.96 2.05 7.73
N LYS A 77 -9.71 1.07 8.26
CA LYS A 77 -9.59 0.66 9.68
C LYS A 77 -8.44 -0.30 9.94
N VAL A 78 -7.95 -1.01 8.93
CA VAL A 78 -6.88 -2.01 9.08
C VAL A 78 -5.62 -1.53 8.39
N VAL A 79 -5.64 -1.38 7.06
CA VAL A 79 -4.41 -1.14 6.30
C VAL A 79 -3.82 0.24 6.59
N ILE A 80 -4.60 1.30 6.46
CA ILE A 80 -4.15 2.68 6.71
C ILE A 80 -3.75 2.85 8.18
N LYS A 81 -4.55 2.31 9.11
CA LYS A 81 -4.22 2.33 10.54
C LYS A 81 -2.86 1.69 10.83
N ILE A 82 -2.62 0.48 10.33
CA ILE A 82 -1.32 -0.20 10.49
C ILE A 82 -0.21 0.66 9.91
N LEU A 83 -0.35 1.14 8.67
CA LEU A 83 0.66 1.94 8.00
C LEU A 83 1.01 3.23 8.75
N SER A 84 0.03 3.88 9.38
CA SER A 84 0.25 5.08 10.19
C SER A 84 1.18 4.83 11.39
N GLU A 85 1.13 3.63 11.99
CA GLU A 85 2.04 3.24 13.09
C GLU A 85 3.51 3.18 12.62
N PHE A 86 3.73 2.98 11.32
CA PHE A 86 5.05 2.97 10.69
C PHE A 86 5.42 4.30 10.03
N GLY A 87 4.68 5.38 10.31
CA GLY A 87 4.93 6.71 9.75
C GLY A 87 4.52 6.88 8.29
N VAL A 88 3.66 5.99 7.78
CA VAL A 88 3.14 6.07 6.42
C VAL A 88 1.74 6.69 6.47
N CYS A 89 1.62 7.92 5.96
CA CYS A 89 0.35 8.63 5.85
C CYS A 89 -0.35 8.20 4.56
N CYS A 90 -1.62 7.80 4.66
CA CYS A 90 -2.43 7.41 3.51
C CYS A 90 -3.80 8.05 3.62
N GLU A 91 -4.29 8.61 2.52
CA GLU A 91 -5.61 9.23 2.47
C GLU A 91 -6.32 8.94 1.14
N ARG A 92 -7.64 8.83 1.20
CA ARG A 92 -8.50 8.73 0.02
C ARG A 92 -9.04 10.12 -0.29
N VAL A 93 -8.54 10.72 -1.36
CA VAL A 93 -8.91 12.08 -1.78
C VAL A 93 -10.02 12.01 -2.81
N VAL A 94 -11.07 12.81 -2.61
CA VAL A 94 -12.22 12.91 -3.51
C VAL A 94 -11.82 13.71 -4.75
N SER A 95 -12.15 13.23 -5.94
CA SER A 95 -11.93 13.99 -7.18
C SER A 95 -12.89 15.18 -7.28
N LYS A 96 -12.47 16.26 -7.96
CA LYS A 96 -13.28 17.47 -8.14
C LYS A 96 -14.67 17.14 -8.72
N GLY A 97 -15.72 17.68 -8.09
CA GLY A 97 -17.11 17.49 -8.53
C GLY A 97 -17.76 16.16 -8.14
N VAL A 98 -17.07 15.32 -7.36
CA VAL A 98 -17.61 14.04 -6.85
C VAL A 98 -17.98 14.20 -5.38
N LYS A 99 -19.06 13.56 -4.93
CA LYS A 99 -19.45 13.53 -3.52
C LYS A 99 -18.82 12.36 -2.79
N ILE A 100 -18.56 12.50 -1.49
CA ILE A 100 -17.95 11.46 -0.66
C ILE A 100 -18.81 10.17 -0.63
N GLU A 101 -20.13 10.33 -0.58
CA GLU A 101 -21.11 9.25 -0.60
C GLU A 101 -21.04 8.38 -1.86
N ASP A 102 -20.58 8.94 -2.98
CA ASP A 102 -20.44 8.24 -4.26
C ASP A 102 -19.14 7.43 -4.37
N LEU A 103 -18.23 7.51 -3.39
CA LEU A 103 -16.95 6.81 -3.47
C LEU A 103 -17.06 5.30 -3.22
N THR A 104 -18.17 4.86 -2.61
CA THR A 104 -18.45 3.46 -2.34
C THR A 104 -19.80 3.01 -2.92
N THR A 105 -19.97 1.70 -3.04
CA THR A 105 -21.29 1.08 -3.19
C THR A 105 -22.04 1.12 -1.87
N GLY A 106 -23.35 0.85 -1.87
CA GLY A 106 -24.13 0.69 -0.63
C GLY A 106 -23.60 -0.43 0.29
N THR A 107 -22.81 -1.36 -0.25
CA THR A 107 -22.14 -2.44 0.49
C THR A 107 -20.72 -2.09 0.95
N GLY A 108 -20.26 -0.85 0.76
CA GLY A 108 -18.96 -0.36 1.22
C GLY A 108 -17.77 -0.69 0.33
N TYR A 109 -18.00 -1.22 -0.88
CA TYR A 109 -16.94 -1.45 -1.86
C TYR A 109 -16.53 -0.16 -2.56
N LEU A 110 -15.24 0.03 -2.77
CA LEU A 110 -14.69 1.16 -3.51
C LEU A 110 -15.16 1.15 -4.98
N ARG A 111 -15.61 2.29 -5.48
CA ARG A 111 -15.93 2.47 -6.91
C ARG A 111 -14.66 2.64 -7.74
N LYS A 112 -14.74 2.40 -9.05
CA LYS A 112 -13.60 2.50 -9.99
C LYS A 112 -13.24 3.93 -10.43
N LYS A 113 -13.89 4.96 -9.88
CA LYS A 113 -13.69 6.37 -10.25
C LYS A 113 -14.06 7.31 -9.09
N GLY A 114 -13.67 8.57 -9.23
CA GLY A 114 -14.08 9.67 -8.35
C GLY A 114 -13.24 9.86 -7.10
N TRP A 115 -12.17 9.08 -6.96
CA TRP A 115 -11.21 9.24 -5.88
C TRP A 115 -9.80 8.85 -6.35
N VAL A 116 -8.82 9.30 -5.60
CA VAL A 116 -7.43 8.87 -5.69
C VAL A 116 -6.93 8.45 -4.31
N MET A 117 -6.01 7.49 -4.24
CA MET A 117 -5.29 7.17 -3.02
C MET A 117 -3.99 7.98 -3.01
N ARG A 118 -3.80 8.80 -1.99
CA ARG A 118 -2.56 9.55 -1.77
C ARG A 118 -1.76 8.89 -0.64
N ILE A 119 -0.45 8.81 -0.81
CA ILE A 119 0.50 8.35 0.20
C ILE A 119 1.66 9.33 0.35
N SER A 120 2.08 9.53 1.58
CA SER A 120 3.27 10.28 1.97
C SER A 120 3.93 9.63 3.18
N PHE A 121 5.19 9.96 3.41
CA PHE A 121 5.97 9.48 4.53
C PHE A 121 6.22 10.61 5.51
N GLU A 122 6.13 10.30 6.81
CA GLU A 122 6.53 11.23 7.87
C GLU A 122 8.05 11.46 7.86
N GLU A 123 8.47 12.58 8.44
CA GLU A 123 9.88 12.96 8.54
C GLU A 123 10.73 11.92 9.25
N LYS A 124 10.20 11.31 10.31
CA LYS A 124 10.89 10.26 11.09
C LYS A 124 11.26 9.02 10.27
N ILE A 125 10.64 8.81 9.10
CA ILE A 125 10.95 7.69 8.20
C ILE A 125 11.58 8.17 6.87
N GLY A 126 12.01 9.42 6.79
CA GLY A 126 12.77 9.98 5.66
C GLY A 126 11.94 10.72 4.61
N SER A 127 10.68 11.08 4.90
CA SER A 127 9.85 11.93 4.04
C SER A 127 9.83 11.48 2.56
N MET A 128 9.90 12.45 1.64
CA MET A 128 9.88 12.27 0.20
C MET A 128 11.02 11.38 -0.31
N ASP A 129 12.23 11.48 0.26
CA ASP A 129 13.39 10.75 -0.26
C ASP A 129 13.24 9.25 -0.03
N ALA A 130 12.76 8.86 1.16
CA ALA A 130 12.42 7.47 1.45
C ALA A 130 11.25 6.97 0.59
N LEU A 131 10.26 7.82 0.29
CA LEU A 131 9.15 7.48 -0.62
C LEU A 131 9.64 7.25 -2.07
N LYS A 132 10.52 8.11 -2.57
CA LYS A 132 11.19 7.96 -3.89
C LYS A 132 12.04 6.71 -3.96
N ALA A 133 12.80 6.42 -2.90
CA ALA A 133 13.61 5.21 -2.81
C ALA A 133 12.73 3.95 -2.83
N LEU A 134 11.61 3.95 -2.10
CA LEU A 134 10.63 2.86 -2.13
C LEU A 134 10.07 2.64 -3.55
N GLN A 135 9.61 3.70 -4.21
CA GLN A 135 9.08 3.60 -5.57
C GLN A 135 10.15 3.10 -6.55
N THR A 136 11.37 3.61 -6.45
CA THR A 136 12.48 3.17 -7.32
C THR A 136 12.80 1.70 -7.10
N TYR A 137 12.83 1.23 -5.85
CA TYR A 137 13.00 -0.18 -5.53
C TYR A 137 11.91 -1.05 -6.15
N ILE A 138 10.64 -0.67 -5.97
CA ILE A 138 9.49 -1.40 -6.49
C ILE A 138 9.50 -1.43 -8.03
N ARG A 139 9.77 -0.30 -8.69
CA ARG A 139 9.85 -0.23 -10.17
C ARG A 139 11.02 -1.03 -10.73
N LYS A 140 12.19 -1.03 -10.05
CA LYS A 140 13.34 -1.88 -10.42
C LYS A 140 13.00 -3.37 -10.30
N LEU A 141 12.30 -3.75 -9.23
CA LEU A 141 11.79 -5.12 -9.05
C LEU A 141 10.84 -5.52 -10.17
N ASP A 142 9.88 -4.67 -10.51
CA ASP A 142 8.90 -4.91 -11.57
C ASP A 142 9.59 -5.08 -12.92
N LYS A 143 10.52 -4.19 -13.25
CA LYS A 143 11.33 -4.29 -14.48
C LYS A 143 12.17 -5.57 -14.54
N ARG A 144 12.79 -6.00 -13.43
CA ARG A 144 13.69 -7.17 -13.39
C ARG A 144 12.96 -8.50 -13.40
N TYR A 145 11.78 -8.58 -12.78
CA TYR A 145 11.10 -9.87 -12.53
C TYR A 145 9.68 -9.97 -13.10
N GLY A 146 9.12 -8.88 -13.64
CA GLY A 146 7.78 -8.84 -14.23
C GLY A 146 6.71 -9.45 -13.33
N SER A 147 6.02 -10.48 -13.83
CA SER A 147 4.95 -11.17 -13.09
C SER A 147 5.37 -11.76 -11.74
N ARG A 148 6.68 -12.00 -11.51
CA ARG A 148 7.22 -12.50 -10.23
C ARG A 148 7.67 -11.40 -9.27
N ALA A 149 7.62 -10.13 -9.67
CA ALA A 149 8.16 -9.02 -8.90
C ALA A 149 7.48 -8.84 -7.54
N PHE A 150 6.15 -8.97 -7.47
CA PHE A 150 5.44 -8.86 -6.19
C PHE A 150 5.84 -9.96 -5.19
N ILE A 151 6.12 -11.18 -5.67
CA ILE A 151 6.58 -12.27 -4.79
C ILE A 151 7.95 -11.95 -4.19
N ARG A 152 8.84 -11.32 -4.98
CA ARG A 152 10.15 -10.85 -4.52
C ARG A 152 10.03 -9.68 -3.54
N PHE A 153 9.17 -8.71 -3.87
CA PHE A 153 8.85 -7.59 -2.99
C PHE A 153 8.35 -8.05 -1.62
N ARG A 154 7.40 -8.99 -1.58
CA ARG A 154 6.80 -9.50 -0.33
C ARG A 154 7.82 -10.21 0.56
N LYS A 155 8.84 -10.83 0.00
CA LYS A 155 9.93 -11.45 0.78
C LYS A 155 10.90 -10.41 1.36
N VAL A 156 10.66 -9.11 1.09
CA VAL A 156 11.56 -8.00 1.45
C VAL A 156 12.99 -8.31 1.00
N ASP A 157 13.13 -8.92 -0.18
CA ASP A 157 14.42 -9.29 -0.74
C ASP A 157 15.10 -8.01 -1.23
N MET A 158 15.82 -7.34 -0.31
CA MET A 158 16.51 -6.07 -0.56
C MET A 158 17.89 -6.27 -1.23
N ARG A 159 18.24 -7.51 -1.61
CA ARG A 159 19.53 -7.85 -2.26
C ARG A 159 19.78 -7.12 -3.59
N ILE A 160 18.76 -6.51 -4.18
CA ILE A 160 18.88 -5.72 -5.42
C ILE A 160 19.73 -4.45 -5.24
N PHE A 161 19.95 -4.01 -4.00
CA PHE A 161 20.88 -2.92 -3.68
C PHE A 161 22.33 -3.36 -3.48
N LEU A 162 22.62 -4.67 -3.50
CA LEU A 162 23.99 -5.21 -3.37
C LEU A 162 24.67 -5.46 -4.71
N ASP A 163 23.95 -5.28 -5.83
CA ASP A 163 24.47 -5.43 -7.20
C ASP A 163 24.86 -4.06 -7.84
N ILE A 164 25.41 -3.11 -7.05
CA ILE A 164 26.03 -1.87 -7.57
C ILE A 164 27.51 -1.88 -7.23
#